data_AF-A0A178HWF5-F1
#
_entry.id   AF-A0A178HWF5-F1
#
_cell.length_a   1.000
_cell.length_b   1.000
_cell.length_c   1.000
_cell.angle_alpha   90.00
_cell.angle_beta   90.00
_cell.angle_gamma   90.00
#
_symmetry.space_group_name_H-M   'P 1'
#
loop_
_entity.id
_entity.type
_entity.pdbx_description
1 polymer ?
#
loop_
_entity_poly.entity_id
_entity_poly.type
_entity_poly.pdbx_seq_one_letter_code
_entity_poly.pdbx_strand_id
1 'polypeptide(L)' 'MDIEAEARRRKDALGLDEWRMREYVSGTPVPARIHQLCEQIDLAAGALSRMSRIPEDFRDDIYWPRCW' A
#
# COMPACT_ATOMS: atom_id res chain seq x y z
N MET A 1 2.44 -13.28 5.94
CA MET A 1 1.59 -13.02 7.12
C MET A 1 0.33 -12.29 6.68
N ASP A 2 -0.80 -12.35 7.43
CA ASP A 2 -2.07 -11.73 7.02
C ASP A 2 -1.97 -10.21 6.78
N ILE A 3 -1.10 -9.52 7.53
CA ILE A 3 -0.81 -8.09 7.37
C ILE A 3 -0.11 -7.81 6.03
N GLU A 4 0.88 -8.62 5.64
CA GLU A 4 1.61 -8.46 4.38
C GLU A 4 0.71 -8.73 3.17
N ALA A 5 -0.18 -9.72 3.28
CA ALA A 5 -1.17 -10.01 2.25
C ALA A 5 -2.14 -8.83 2.06
N GLU A 6 -2.58 -8.21 3.16
CA GLU A 6 -3.46 -7.05 3.11
C GLU A 6 -2.73 -5.79 2.59
N ALA A 7 -1.47 -5.60 2.97
CA ALA A 7 -0.61 -4.54 2.42
C ALA A 7 -0.44 -4.71 0.90
N ARG A 8 -0.21 -5.94 0.43
CA ARG A 8 -0.14 -6.25 -1.00
C ARG A 8 -1.44 -5.92 -1.70
N ARG A 9 -2.58 -6.38 -1.16
CA ARG A 9 -3.92 -6.09 -1.70
C ARG A 9 -4.18 -4.59 -1.84
N ARG A 10 -3.83 -3.78 -0.84
CA ARG A 10 -3.99 -2.32 -0.89
C ARG A 10 -3.09 -1.66 -1.94
N LYS A 11 -1.84 -2.11 -2.08
CA LYS A 11 -0.94 -1.63 -3.15
C LYS A 11 -1.45 -2.00 -4.54
N ASP A 12 -2.05 -3.18 -4.69
CA ASP A 12 -2.63 -3.61 -5.96
C ASP A 12 -3.85 -2.74 -6.33
N ALA A 13 -4.66 -2.34 -5.33
CA ALA A 13 -5.79 -1.42 -5.52
C ALA A 13 -5.38 0.00 -5.94
N LEU A 14 -4.12 0.40 -5.73
CA LEU A 14 -3.59 1.68 -6.23
C LEU A 14 -3.28 1.67 -7.73
N GLY A 15 -3.45 0.52 -8.41
CA GLY A 15 -3.17 0.40 -9.83
C GLY A 15 -1.68 0.58 -10.14
N LEU A 16 -0.78 0.23 -9.22
CA LEU A 16 0.66 0.44 -9.39
C LEU A 16 1.18 -0.22 -10.68
N ASP A 17 0.67 -1.40 -11.02
CA ASP A 17 1.05 -2.11 -12.25
C ASP A 17 0.52 -1.39 -13.51
N GLU A 18 -0.65 -0.76 -13.43
CA GLU A 18 -1.22 0.05 -14.52
C GLU A 18 -0.43 1.35 -14.71
N TRP A 19 0.01 1.98 -13.61
CA TRP A 19 0.89 3.14 -13.67
C TRP A 19 2.26 2.81 -14.23
N ARG A 20 2.85 1.66 -13.86
CA ARG A 20 4.11 1.17 -14.43
C ARG A 20 3.98 0.85 -15.92
N MET A 21 2.85 0.26 -16.33
CA MET A 21 2.58 0.02 -17.75
C MET A 21 2.45 1.33 -18.51
N ARG A 22 1.76 2.33 -17.95
CA ARG A 22 1.68 3.68 -18.53
C ARG A 22 3.05 4.34 -18.63
N GLU A 23 3.89 4.22 -17.61
CA GLU A 23 5.26 4.73 -17.64
C GLU A 23 6.07 4.06 -18.74
N TYR A 24 5.99 2.74 -18.86
CA TYR A 24 6.68 1.99 -19.91
C TYR A 24 6.24 2.40 -21.33
N VAL A 25 4.94 2.61 -21.54
CA VAL A 25 4.38 2.95 -22.87
C VAL A 25 4.54 4.43 -23.22
N SER A 26 4.33 5.34 -22.26
CA SER A 26 4.25 6.78 -22.49
C SER A 26 5.47 7.57 -22.04
N GLY A 27 6.38 6.96 -21.27
CA GLY A 27 7.48 7.66 -20.59
C GLY A 27 7.02 8.57 -19.44
N THR A 28 5.72 8.61 -19.12
CA THR A 28 5.22 9.42 -18.01
C THR A 28 5.45 8.69 -16.69
N PRO A 29 6.23 9.23 -15.75
CA PRO A 29 6.53 8.54 -14.52
C PRO A 29 5.26 8.29 -13.69
N VAL A 30 5.31 7.25 -12.87
CA VAL A 30 4.28 6.98 -11.86
C VAL A 30 4.13 8.23 -10.98
N PRO A 31 2.89 8.70 -10.70
CA PRO A 31 2.68 9.87 -9.87
C PRO A 31 3.34 9.69 -8.50
N ALA A 32 4.07 10.71 -8.03
CA ALA A 32 4.76 10.68 -6.74
C ALA A 32 3.81 10.32 -5.58
N ARG A 33 2.53 10.70 -5.68
CA ARG A 33 1.49 10.34 -4.70
C ARG A 33 1.27 8.82 -4.59
N ILE A 34 1.33 8.09 -5.72
CA ILE A 34 1.19 6.62 -5.73
C ILE A 34 2.41 5.98 -5.05
N HIS A 35 3.62 6.45 -5.35
CA HIS A 35 4.83 6.01 -4.67
C HIS A 35 4.75 6.25 -3.15
N GLN A 36 4.38 7.46 -2.72
CA GLN A 36 4.22 7.78 -1.31
C GLN A 36 3.17 6.91 -0.62
N LEU A 37 2.03 6.63 -1.28
CA LEU A 37 1.01 5.75 -0.72
C LEU A 37 1.53 4.32 -0.55
N CYS A 38 2.28 3.78 -1.52
CA CYS A 38 2.92 2.47 -1.38
C CYS A 38 3.89 2.42 -0.20
N GLU A 39 4.74 3.45 -0.04
CA GLU A 39 5.66 3.55 1.10
C GLU A 39 4.92 3.61 2.44
N GLN A 40 3.85 4.40 2.51
CA GLN A 40 3.01 4.49 3.72
C GLN A 40 2.34 3.15 4.07
N ILE A 41 1.89 2.39 3.06
CA ILE A 41 1.33 1.04 3.27
C ILE A 41 2.41 0.10 3.84
N ASP A 42 3.63 0.15 3.31
CA ASP A 42 4.74 -0.70 3.79
C ASP A 42 5.16 -0.33 5.22
N LEU A 43 5.17 0.96 5.55
CA LEU A 43 5.42 1.43 6.92
C LEU A 43 4.32 0.98 7.89
N ALA A 44 3.04 1.10 7.51
CA ALA A 44 1.91 0.64 8.32
C ALA A 44 1.98 -0.88 8.55
N ALA A 45 2.24 -1.65 7.51
CA ALA A 45 2.41 -3.10 7.61
C ALA A 45 3.56 -3.47 8.55
N GLY A 46 4.69 -2.78 8.45
CA GLY A 46 5.84 -2.96 9.34
C GLY A 46 5.53 -2.62 10.80
N ALA A 47 4.77 -1.55 11.04
CA ALA A 47 4.34 -1.16 12.39
C ALA A 47 3.39 -2.20 13.01
N LEU A 48 2.36 -2.62 12.26
CA LEU A 48 1.39 -3.63 12.71
C LEU A 48 2.06 -4.97 12.99
N SER A 49 3.02 -5.39 12.16
CA SER A 49 3.73 -6.66 12.32
C SER A 49 4.66 -6.69 13.54
N ARG A 50 5.06 -5.53 14.06
CA ARG A 50 5.89 -5.39 15.27
C ARG A 50 5.07 -5.29 16.55
N MET A 51 3.74 -5.21 16.48
CA MET A 51 2.90 -5.17 17.67
C MET A 51 2.95 -6.53 18.38
N SER A 52 3.08 -6.50 19.71
CA SER A 52 3.06 -7.72 20.54
C SER A 52 1.72 -8.47 20.43
N ARG A 53 0.64 -7.75 20.12
CA ARG A 53 -0.68 -8.27 19.79
C ARG A 53 -1.20 -7.54 18.57
N ILE A 54 -1.47 -8.28 17.50
CA ILE A 54 -2.05 -7.75 16.27
C ILE A 54 -3.54 -7.47 16.52
N PRO A 55 -4.05 -6.30 16.15
CA PRO A 55 -5.48 -6.02 16.21
C PRO A 55 -6.27 -6.99 15.32
N GLU A 56 -7.41 -7.51 15.78
CA GLU A 56 -8.27 -8.39 14.95
C GLU A 56 -8.90 -7.62 13.77
N ASP A 57 -9.08 -6.32 13.96
CA ASP A 57 -9.58 -5.33 13.02
C ASP A 57 -8.45 -4.62 12.25
N PHE A 58 -7.25 -5.20 12.16
CA PHE A 58 -6.11 -4.58 11.47
C PHE A 58 -6.40 -4.19 10.00
N ARG A 59 -7.47 -4.71 9.39
CA ARG A 59 -7.92 -4.38 8.03
C ARG A 59 -8.71 -3.08 7.96
N ASP A 60 -9.06 -2.47 9.08
CA ASP A 60 -9.78 -1.20 9.13
C ASP A 60 -8.87 -0.05 8.67
N ASP A 61 -9.42 0.89 7.90
CA ASP A 61 -8.71 2.01 7.28
C ASP A 61 -8.15 3.01 8.30
N ILE A 62 -8.43 2.83 9.59
CA ILE A 62 -7.75 3.56 10.68
C ILE A 62 -6.25 3.25 10.74
N TYR A 63 -5.83 2.04 10.34
CA TYR A 63 -4.44 1.60 10.38
C TYR A 63 -3.67 1.86 9.08
N TRP A 64 -4.36 2.24 8.01
CA TRP A 64 -3.80 2.35 6.66
C TRP A 64 -3.91 3.77 6.12
N PRO A 65 -3.02 4.18 5.20
CA PRO A 65 -3.14 5.48 4.55
C PRO A 65 -4.42 5.55 3.71
N ARG A 66 -5.13 6.67 3.85
CA ARG A 66 -6.38 6.91 3.13
C ARG A 66 -6.11 7.29 1.68
N CYS A 67 -6.66 6.51 0.76
CA CYS A 67 -6.58 6.75 -0.67
C CYS A 67 -7.84 7.55 -1.10
N TRP A 68 -7.76 8.89 -1.16
CA TRP A 68 -8.83 9.77 -1.66
C TRP A 68 -8.47 10.31 -3.04
#